data_AF-A0A1Y4N783-F1
#
_entry.id   AF-A0A1Y4N783-F1
#
_cell.length_a   1.000
_cell.length_b   1.000
_cell.length_c   1.000
_cell.angle_alpha   90.00
_cell.angle_beta   90.00
_cell.angle_gamma   90.00
#
_symmetry.space_group_name_H-M   'P 1'
#
loop_
_entity.id
_entity.type
_entity.pdbx_description
1 polymer ?
#
loop_
_entity_poly.entity_id
_entity_poly.type
_entity_poly.pdbx_seq_one_letter_code
_entity_poly.pdbx_strand_id
1 'polypeptide(L)'
;MNTRICYLYRDSDNYKVHNMCVIHGELTDSQIDQILECCDMGEYFIPSQVGLPERKFDEFDSERDHCWFELNRDGFESCNQEADTFLTAEQLTANFQACKNNWRDDLAPNGMEGPTL
;
A
#
# COMPACT_ATOMS: atom_id res chain seq x y z
N MET A 1 6.29 -0.07 -21.05
CA MET A 1 6.46 -0.89 -19.83
C MET A 1 5.56 -0.31 -18.76
N ASN A 2 5.00 -1.18 -17.94
CA ASN A 2 4.21 -0.86 -16.75
C ASN A 2 4.96 -1.40 -15.51
N THR A 3 4.52 -1.04 -14.31
CA THR A 3 5.14 -1.56 -13.09
C THR A 3 4.17 -2.46 -12.35
N ARG A 4 4.59 -3.70 -12.11
CA ARG A 4 3.96 -4.61 -11.16
C ARG A 4 4.48 -4.30 -9.78
N ILE A 5 3.58 -4.14 -8.82
CA ILE A 5 3.89 -3.84 -7.42
C ILE A 5 3.34 -4.95 -6.55
N CYS A 6 4.21 -5.59 -5.78
CA CYS A 6 3.88 -6.63 -4.81
C CYS A 6 4.15 -6.10 -3.40
N TYR A 7 3.17 -6.28 -2.52
CA TYR A 7 3.22 -5.87 -1.11
C TYR A 7 2.40 -6.86 -0.31
N LEU A 8 2.49 -6.82 1.01
CA LEU A 8 1.74 -7.77 1.84
C LEU A 8 1.15 -7.11 3.07
N TYR A 9 0.00 -7.65 3.47
CA TYR A 9 -0.52 -7.49 4.80
C TYR A 9 0.05 -8.57 5.69
N ARG A 10 0.47 -8.22 6.90
CA ARG A 10 0.89 -9.15 7.95
C ARG A 10 0.19 -8.77 9.24
N ASP A 11 -0.40 -9.73 9.94
CA ASP A 11 -0.97 -9.51 11.27
C ASP A 11 0.07 -9.65 12.39
N SER A 12 -0.34 -9.40 13.64
CA SER A 12 0.54 -9.55 14.81
C SER A 12 1.03 -11.00 15.05
N ASP A 13 0.33 -11.99 14.51
CA ASP A 13 0.68 -13.42 14.58
C ASP A 13 1.54 -13.90 13.38
N ASN A 14 1.95 -12.97 12.50
CA ASN A 14 2.82 -13.19 11.34
C ASN A 14 2.19 -14.00 10.18
N TYR A 15 0.87 -14.15 10.15
CA TYR A 15 0.13 -14.60 8.97
C TYR A 15 0.15 -13.51 7.89
N LYS A 16 0.15 -13.91 6.61
CA LYS A 16 0.38 -13.00 5.48
C LYS A 16 -0.69 -13.10 4.42
N VAL A 17 -1.10 -11.95 3.90
CA VAL A 17 -1.92 -11.83 2.69
C VAL A 17 -1.14 -11.03 1.65
N HIS A 18 -0.73 -11.70 0.58
CA HIS A 18 -0.07 -11.05 -0.55
C HIS A 18 -1.07 -10.25 -1.38
N ASN A 19 -0.63 -9.05 -1.76
CA ASN A 19 -1.32 -8.11 -2.62
C ASN A 19 -0.45 -7.83 -3.84
N MET A 20 -1.11 -7.51 -4.96
CA MET A 20 -0.44 -7.20 -6.21
C MET A 20 -1.34 -6.34 -7.08
N CYS A 21 -0.74 -5.38 -7.79
CA CYS A 21 -1.39 -4.63 -8.85
C CYS A 21 -0.36 -4.22 -9.92
N VAL A 22 -0.86 -3.74 -11.06
CA VAL A 22 -0.08 -3.19 -12.16
C VAL A 22 -0.52 -1.73 -12.41
N ILE A 23 0.42 -0.80 -12.32
CA ILE A 23 0.20 0.63 -12.59
C ILE A 23 0.68 1.01 -13.99
N HIS A 24 0.17 2.12 -14.51
CA HIS A 24 0.63 2.69 -15.77
C HIS A 24 2.04 3.27 -15.66
N GLY A 25 2.91 2.89 -16.59
CA GLY A 25 4.28 3.41 -16.67
C GLY A 25 5.27 2.67 -15.77
N GLU A 26 6.54 2.90 -16.05
CA GLU A 26 7.66 2.27 -15.36
C GLU A 26 8.19 3.19 -14.27
N LEU A 27 8.24 2.70 -13.03
CA LEU A 27 8.90 3.41 -11.94
C LEU A 27 10.42 3.38 -12.17
N THR A 28 11.03 4.56 -12.08
CA THR A 28 12.50 4.68 -12.02
C THR A 28 13.02 4.30 -10.63
N ASP A 29 14.29 3.92 -10.54
CA ASP A 29 14.95 3.66 -9.25
C ASP A 29 14.81 4.84 -8.29
N SER A 30 14.94 6.08 -8.79
CA SER A 30 14.76 7.28 -7.98
C SER A 30 13.34 7.44 -7.44
N GLN A 31 12.32 7.05 -8.21
CA GLN A 31 10.94 7.06 -7.72
C GLN A 31 10.71 5.95 -6.69
N ILE A 32 11.31 4.77 -6.88
CA ILE A 32 11.26 3.68 -5.90
C ILE A 32 11.91 4.12 -4.58
N ASP A 33 13.08 4.75 -4.64
CA ASP A 33 13.75 5.32 -3.46
C ASP A 33 12.85 6.31 -2.73
N GLN A 34 12.25 7.25 -3.47
CA GLN A 34 11.34 8.24 -2.91
C GLN A 34 10.10 7.61 -2.25
N ILE A 35 9.51 6.58 -2.88
CA ILE A 35 8.36 5.85 -2.33
C ILE A 35 8.75 5.18 -1.01
N LEU A 36 9.87 4.46 -0.97
CA LEU A 36 10.34 3.77 0.23
C LEU A 36 10.70 4.75 1.36
N GLU A 37 11.29 5.91 1.04
CA GLU A 37 11.54 6.98 2.01
C GLU A 37 10.26 7.65 2.56
N CYS A 38 9.11 7.44 1.92
CA CYS A 38 7.82 7.91 2.42
C CYS A 38 7.12 6.88 3.31
N CYS A 39 7.52 5.60 3.23
CA CYS A 39 7.00 4.54 4.08
C CYS A 39 7.45 4.78 5.54
N ASP A 40 6.56 4.51 6.49
CA ASP A 40 6.90 4.52 7.89
C ASP A 40 7.95 3.43 8.19
N MET A 41 8.99 3.79 8.93
CA MET A 41 10.19 2.98 9.15
C MET A 41 10.83 2.42 7.85
N GLY A 42 10.55 3.02 6.70
CA GLY A 42 11.08 2.61 5.40
C GLY A 42 10.40 1.39 4.76
N GLU A 43 9.34 0.84 5.37
CA GLU A 43 8.66 -0.37 4.86
C GLU A 43 7.13 -0.37 5.05
N TYR A 44 6.59 0.38 6.00
CA TYR A 44 5.16 0.36 6.31
C TYR A 44 4.39 1.46 5.60
N PHE A 45 3.24 1.13 5.04
CA PHE A 45 2.34 2.09 4.37
C PHE A 45 0.89 1.64 4.41
N ILE A 46 -0.05 2.53 4.05
CA ILE A 46 -1.48 2.23 3.98
C ILE A 46 -1.93 2.33 2.50
N PRO A 47 -2.16 1.21 1.80
CA PRO A 47 -2.36 1.20 0.34
C PRO A 47 -3.50 2.10 -0.15
N SER A 48 -4.63 2.13 0.56
CA SER A 48 -5.79 2.96 0.21
C SER A 48 -5.49 4.46 0.21
N GLN A 49 -4.56 4.94 1.05
CA GLN A 49 -4.17 6.35 1.10
C GLN A 49 -3.29 6.76 -0.09
N VAL A 50 -2.70 5.79 -0.79
CA VAL A 50 -1.92 6.01 -2.02
C VAL A 50 -2.64 5.54 -3.29
N GLY A 51 -3.88 5.08 -3.16
CA GLY A 51 -4.73 4.63 -4.27
C GLY A 51 -4.49 3.19 -4.72
N LEU A 52 -3.72 2.41 -3.96
CA LEU A 52 -3.48 0.99 -4.22
C LEU A 52 -4.57 0.11 -3.58
N PRO A 53 -4.88 -1.06 -4.15
CA PRO A 53 -5.90 -1.95 -3.59
C PRO A 53 -5.48 -2.56 -2.25
N GLU A 54 -6.45 -2.95 -1.43
CA GLU A 54 -6.22 -3.60 -0.14
C GLU A 54 -6.98 -4.92 -0.07
N ARG A 55 -6.26 -6.01 0.20
CA ARG A 55 -6.82 -7.29 0.62
C ARG A 55 -6.13 -7.74 1.91
N LYS A 56 -6.94 -7.94 2.94
CA LYS A 56 -6.57 -8.51 4.24
C LYS A 56 -7.25 -9.87 4.42
N PHE A 57 -7.35 -10.36 5.65
CA PHE A 57 -8.19 -11.50 5.98
C PHE A 57 -9.67 -11.16 5.86
N ASP A 58 -10.50 -12.17 5.60
CA ASP A 58 -11.94 -11.99 5.46
C ASP A 58 -12.62 -11.65 6.79
N GLU A 59 -12.08 -12.18 7.90
CA GLU A 59 -12.53 -11.90 9.26
C GLU A 59 -11.58 -10.90 9.92
N PHE A 60 -12.14 -9.82 10.47
CA PHE A 60 -11.38 -8.81 11.19
C PHE A 60 -11.23 -9.17 12.67
N ASP A 61 -10.00 -9.17 13.17
CA ASP A 61 -9.65 -9.34 14.58
C ASP A 61 -9.02 -8.06 15.12
N SER A 62 -9.73 -7.33 15.97
CA SER A 62 -9.24 -6.07 16.54
C SER A 62 -7.98 -6.17 17.41
N GLU A 63 -7.61 -7.37 17.88
CA GLU A 63 -6.38 -7.59 18.65
C GLU A 63 -5.17 -7.86 17.74
N ARG A 64 -5.40 -8.31 16.51
CA ARG A 64 -4.35 -8.75 15.59
C ARG A 64 -4.19 -7.85 14.38
N ASP A 65 -5.30 -7.31 13.91
CA ASP A 65 -5.36 -6.59 12.66
C ASP A 65 -5.04 -5.11 12.82
N HIS A 66 -4.33 -4.58 11.83
CA HIS A 66 -3.96 -3.18 11.75
C HIS A 66 -4.11 -2.63 10.33
N CYS A 67 -3.83 -1.34 10.15
CA CYS A 67 -3.93 -0.66 8.85
C CYS A 67 -2.70 -0.87 7.96
N TRP A 68 -1.53 -1.15 8.55
CA TRP A 68 -0.23 -1.19 7.86
C TRP A 68 -0.03 -2.40 6.95
N PHE A 69 0.59 -2.15 5.81
CA PHE A 69 1.12 -3.13 4.85
C PHE A 69 2.62 -2.92 4.70
N GLU A 70 3.31 -3.97 4.25
CA GLU A 70 4.75 -3.98 4.01
C GLU A 70 5.07 -3.87 2.53
N LEU A 71 6.00 -2.98 2.22
CA LEU A 71 6.55 -2.76 0.90
C LEU A 71 8.08 -2.69 0.99
N ASN A 72 8.75 -3.32 0.04
CA ASN A 72 10.21 -3.25 -0.08
C ASN A 72 10.60 -3.07 -1.55
N ARG A 73 11.89 -2.87 -1.80
CA ARG A 73 12.41 -2.64 -3.15
C ARG A 73 12.12 -3.79 -4.12
N ASP A 74 12.19 -5.03 -3.64
CA ASP A 74 11.95 -6.21 -4.47
C ASP A 74 10.46 -6.38 -4.85
N GLY A 75 9.58 -5.57 -4.24
CA GLY A 75 8.17 -5.49 -4.60
C GLY A 75 7.91 -4.84 -5.95
N PHE A 76 8.87 -4.11 -6.53
CA PHE A 76 8.69 -3.40 -7.81
C PHE A 76 9.33 -4.16 -8.96
N GLU A 77 8.57 -4.38 -10.04
CA GLU A 77 9.08 -5.04 -11.24
C GLU A 77 8.51 -4.40 -12.52
N SER A 78 9.38 -4.09 -13.47
CA SER A 78 8.99 -3.70 -14.82
C SER A 78 8.33 -4.87 -15.55
N CYS A 79 7.17 -4.65 -16.16
CA CYS A 79 6.39 -5.70 -16.81
C CYS A 79 5.68 -5.21 -18.08
N ASN A 80 5.25 -6.17 -18.90
CA ASN A 80 4.44 -5.94 -20.10
C ASN A 80 2.93 -6.18 -19.88
N GLN A 81 2.51 -6.46 -18.65
CA GLN A 81 1.09 -6.65 -18.32
C GLN A 81 0.34 -5.33 -18.48
N GLU A 82 -0.91 -5.38 -18.92
CA GLU A 82 -1.78 -4.21 -18.89
C GLU A 82 -2.01 -3.75 -17.45
N ALA A 83 -2.12 -2.44 -17.24
CA ALA A 83 -2.41 -1.89 -15.93
C ALA A 83 -3.82 -2.28 -15.49
N ASP A 84 -3.97 -2.69 -14.24
CA ASP A 84 -5.25 -3.02 -13.59
C ASP A 84 -5.72 -1.91 -12.65
N THR A 85 -4.95 -0.82 -12.56
CA THR A 85 -5.29 0.42 -11.85
C THR A 85 -5.23 1.62 -12.79
N PHE A 86 -5.87 2.72 -12.40
CA PHE A 86 -5.75 4.01 -13.11
C PHE A 86 -4.55 4.85 -12.66
N LEU A 87 -3.70 4.33 -11.76
CA LEU A 87 -2.55 5.05 -11.24
C LEU A 87 -1.43 5.05 -12.27
N THR A 88 -0.74 6.19 -12.37
CA THR A 88 0.55 6.28 -13.07
C THR A 88 1.69 6.22 -12.08
N ALA A 89 2.90 5.95 -12.57
CA ALA A 89 4.14 6.02 -11.78
C ALA A 89 4.27 7.38 -11.07
N GLU A 90 4.02 8.50 -11.77
CA GLU A 90 4.10 9.85 -11.20
C GLU A 90 3.02 10.08 -10.13
N GLN A 91 1.77 9.66 -10.39
CA GLN A 91 0.68 9.84 -9.44
C GLN A 91 0.94 9.02 -8.17
N LEU A 92 1.44 7.79 -8.30
CA LEU A 92 1.78 6.96 -7.15
C LEU A 92 2.88 7.61 -6.32
N THR A 93 3.97 8.05 -6.94
CA THR A 93 5.06 8.75 -6.22
C THR A 93 4.54 10.00 -5.50
N ALA A 94 3.70 10.81 -6.16
CA ALA A 94 3.11 12.01 -5.55
C ALA A 94 2.19 11.68 -4.37
N ASN A 95 1.41 10.60 -4.46
CA ASN A 95 0.54 10.16 -3.37
C ASN A 95 1.35 9.72 -2.14
N PHE A 96 2.44 8.97 -2.32
CA PHE A 96 3.35 8.61 -1.23
C PHE A 96 3.97 9.85 -0.58
N GLN A 97 4.42 10.81 -1.39
CA GLN A 97 4.95 12.08 -0.87
C GLN A 97 3.93 12.86 -0.04
N ALA A 98 2.66 12.86 -0.45
CA ALA A 98 1.58 13.49 0.31
C ALA A 98 1.28 12.80 1.66
N CYS A 99 1.58 11.51 1.78
CA CYS A 99 1.37 10.72 3.00
C CYS A 99 2.59 10.73 3.94
N LYS A 100 3.78 11.12 3.46
CA LYS A 100 5.03 11.10 4.24
C LYS A 100 4.86 11.86 5.57
N ASN A 101 5.16 11.18 6.68
CA ASN A 101 4.99 11.67 8.06
C ASN A 101 3.54 12.03 8.45
N ASN A 102 2.54 11.58 7.69
CA ASN A 102 1.14 11.98 7.85
C ASN A 102 0.16 10.85 7.48
N TRP A 103 0.60 9.59 7.56
CA TRP A 103 -0.27 8.41 7.41
C TRP A 103 -1.42 8.47 8.42
N ARG A 104 -2.65 8.23 7.96
CA ARG A 104 -3.85 8.19 8.80
C ARG A 104 -4.08 6.77 9.33
N ASP A 105 -3.35 6.41 10.38
CA ASP A 105 -3.43 5.08 11.02
C ASP A 105 -4.51 5.00 12.12
N ASP A 106 -5.15 6.13 12.42
CA ASP A 106 -6.22 6.31 13.40
C ASP A 106 -7.64 6.10 12.83
N LEU A 107 -7.77 5.95 11.51
CA LEU A 107 -9.05 5.70 10.86
C LEU A 107 -9.50 4.27 11.14
N ALA A 108 -10.64 4.13 11.82
CA ALA A 108 -11.30 2.84 11.97
C ALA A 108 -11.54 2.21 10.57
N PRO A 109 -11.40 0.89 10.41
CA PRO A 109 -11.70 0.24 9.14
C PRO A 109 -13.13 0.62 8.70
N ASN A 110 -13.27 1.02 7.43
CA ASN A 110 -14.55 1.45 6.85
C ASN A 110 -15.67 0.47 7.22
N GLY A 111 -16.58 0.89 8.09
CA GLY A 111 -17.69 0.06 8.57
C GLY A 111 -17.98 0.12 10.07
N MET A 112 -17.12 0.74 10.90
CA MET A 112 -17.41 0.99 12.31
C MET A 112 -17.78 2.45 12.59
N GLU A 113 -18.88 2.93 11.99
CA GLU A 113 -19.65 3.97 12.67
C GLU A 113 -20.29 3.32 13.90
N GLY A 114 -19.66 3.46 15.06
CA GLY A 114 -20.31 3.14 16.34
C GLY A 114 -21.59 3.96 16.48
N PRO A 115 -22.61 3.46 17.21
CA PRO A 115 -23.86 4.19 17.38
C PRO A 115 -23.57 5.58 17.97
N THR A 116 -24.05 6.62 17.29
CA THR A 116 -24.09 7.97 17.83
C THR A 116 -24.92 7.91 19.13
N LEU A 117 -24.29 8.16 20.27
CA LEU A 117 -24.98 8.35 21.55
C LEU A 117 -25.82 9.64 21.51
#